data_AF-A0A833LHN0-F1
#
_entry.id   AF-A0A833LHN0-F1
#
_cell.length_a   1.000
_cell.length_b   1.000
_cell.length_c   1.000
_cell.angle_alpha   90.00
_cell.angle_beta   90.00
_cell.angle_gamma   90.00
#
_symmetry.space_group_name_H-M   'P 1'
#
loop_
_entity.id
_entity.type
_entity.pdbx_description
1 polymer ?
#
loop_
_entity_poly.entity_id
_entity_poly.type
_entity_poly.pdbx_seq_one_letter_code
_entity_poly.pdbx_strand_id
1 'polypeptide(L)'
;MRRIAAFTRNPAAVALVAMLAVAGCASKQTPNNPADLGLGAGAATPGSSQDFTVNVGDRIFFDTDSSVIRADAQTTLTRQAQWLNQYPSYAITVEG
;
A
#
# COMPACT_ATOMS: atom_id res chain seq x y z
N MET A 1 -24.03 17.14 -41.21
CA MET A 1 -23.81 15.71 -41.55
C MET A 1 -22.67 15.43 -42.57
N ARG A 2 -21.91 16.43 -43.09
CA ARG A 2 -20.82 16.18 -44.06
C ARG A 2 -19.39 16.09 -43.47
N ARG A 3 -19.21 16.36 -42.17
CA ARG A 3 -17.89 16.40 -41.50
C ARG A 3 -17.41 15.05 -40.95
N ILE A 4 -18.33 14.12 -40.68
CA ILE A 4 -18.01 12.78 -40.16
C ILE A 4 -17.46 11.88 -41.29
N ALA A 5 -17.93 12.07 -42.52
CA ALA A 5 -17.49 11.30 -43.70
C ALA A 5 -16.09 11.69 -44.24
N ALA A 6 -15.52 12.82 -43.79
CA ALA A 6 -14.16 13.22 -44.19
C ALA A 6 -13.08 12.49 -43.39
N PHE A 7 -13.42 12.04 -42.17
CA PHE A 7 -12.47 11.41 -41.25
C PHE A 7 -12.17 9.95 -41.64
N THR A 8 -13.15 9.26 -42.24
CA THR A 8 -13.05 7.86 -42.68
C THR A 8 -12.28 7.66 -44.00
N ARG A 9 -11.88 8.75 -44.67
CA ARG A 9 -11.15 8.72 -45.95
C ARG A 9 -9.63 8.91 -45.78
N ASN A 10 -9.15 9.15 -44.56
CA ASN A 10 -7.73 9.32 -44.28
C ASN A 10 -7.12 7.98 -43.80
N PRO A 11 -6.29 7.31 -44.61
CA PRO A 11 -5.72 6.00 -44.26
C PRO A 11 -4.86 6.06 -42.98
N ALA A 12 -4.27 7.21 -42.66
CA ALA A 12 -3.50 7.40 -41.43
C ALA A 12 -4.38 7.37 -40.16
N ALA A 13 -5.61 7.89 -40.25
CA ALA A 13 -6.55 7.87 -39.12
C ALA A 13 -7.08 6.45 -38.85
N VAL A 14 -7.27 5.64 -39.90
CA VAL A 14 -7.67 4.23 -39.79
C VAL A 14 -6.54 3.39 -39.19
N ALA A 15 -5.29 3.63 -39.61
CA ALA A 15 -4.13 2.91 -39.08
C ALA A 15 -3.91 3.19 -37.58
N LEU A 16 -4.07 4.44 -37.14
CA LEU A 16 -3.89 4.82 -35.74
C LEU A 16 -4.95 4.19 -34.82
N VAL A 17 -6.21 4.13 -35.26
CA VAL A 17 -7.29 3.46 -34.50
C VAL A 17 -7.10 1.94 -34.48
N ALA A 18 -6.64 1.34 -35.59
CA ALA A 18 -6.36 -0.10 -35.66
C ALA A 18 -5.19 -0.51 -34.74
N MET A 19 -4.14 0.31 -34.63
CA MET A 19 -3.03 0.05 -33.70
C MET A 19 -3.47 0.14 -32.23
N LEU A 20 -4.37 1.07 -31.89
CA LEU A 20 -4.90 1.21 -30.53
C LEU A 20 -5.77 0.02 -30.10
N ALA A 21 -6.38 -0.69 -31.06
CA ALA A 21 -7.23 -1.85 -30.80
C ALA A 21 -6.44 -3.13 -30.42
N VAL A 22 -5.15 -3.23 -30.78
CA VAL A 22 -4.32 -4.44 -30.54
C VAL A 22 -3.66 -4.44 -29.15
N ALA A 23 -3.58 -3.29 -28.47
CA ALA A 23 -3.03 -3.21 -27.11
C ALA A 23 -3.93 -3.82 -26.01
N GLY A 24 -5.14 -4.26 -26.35
CA GLY A 24 -6.13 -4.77 -25.38
C GLY A 24 -6.02 -6.25 -25.01
N CYS A 25 -5.16 -7.04 -25.68
CA CYS A 25 -5.07 -8.49 -25.46
C CYS A 25 -3.84 -8.92 -24.63
N ALA A 26 -3.37 -8.07 -23.72
CA ALA A 26 -2.44 -8.52 -22.68
C ALA A 26 -3.23 -9.37 -21.68
N SER A 27 -2.79 -10.61 -21.48
CA SER A 27 -3.38 -11.59 -20.58
C SER A 27 -3.65 -10.98 -19.20
N LYS A 28 -4.86 -11.25 -18.69
CA LYS A 28 -5.31 -10.77 -17.39
C LYS A 28 -4.58 -11.53 -16.28
N GLN A 29 -3.35 -11.15 -15.97
CA GLN A 29 -2.83 -11.32 -14.62
C GLN A 29 -3.64 -10.34 -13.77
N THR A 30 -4.69 -10.82 -13.12
CA THR A 30 -5.32 -10.07 -12.03
C THR A 30 -4.31 -10.02 -10.89
N PRO A 31 -3.74 -8.85 -10.58
CA PRO A 31 -2.83 -8.72 -9.46
C PRO A 31 -3.65 -8.95 -8.20
N ASN A 32 -3.50 -10.12 -7.60
CA ASN A 32 -4.21 -10.48 -6.37
C ASN A 32 -3.58 -9.83 -5.13
N ASN A 33 -2.50 -9.07 -5.31
CA ASN A 33 -1.79 -8.38 -4.24
C ASN A 33 -1.21 -7.05 -4.76
N PRO A 34 -1.29 -5.94 -4.01
CA PRO A 34 -0.58 -4.69 -4.33
C PRO A 34 0.93 -4.86 -4.54
N ALA A 35 1.55 -5.92 -3.99
CA ALA A 35 2.94 -6.28 -4.26
C ALA A 35 3.22 -6.62 -5.73
N ASP A 36 2.26 -7.23 -6.43
CA ASP A 36 2.37 -7.66 -7.84
C ASP A 36 2.34 -6.48 -8.82
N LEU A 37 1.87 -5.31 -8.35
CA LEU A 37 1.87 -4.07 -9.11
C LEU A 37 3.12 -3.22 -8.91
N GLY A 38 4.13 -3.72 -8.17
CA GLY A 38 5.29 -2.91 -7.79
C GLY A 38 4.96 -1.76 -6.84
N LEU A 39 3.71 -1.69 -6.35
CA LEU A 39 3.24 -0.76 -5.32
C LEU A 39 3.60 -1.26 -3.90
N GLY A 40 4.24 -2.43 -3.80
CA GLY A 40 4.63 -3.10 -2.56
C GLY A 40 5.77 -2.44 -1.78
N ALA A 41 6.27 -1.27 -2.21
CA ALA A 41 7.25 -0.48 -1.46
C ALA A 41 6.74 0.02 -0.08
N GLY A 42 5.50 -0.28 0.28
CA GLY A 42 4.92 -0.05 1.61
C GLY A 42 4.19 -1.26 2.21
N ALA A 43 4.29 -2.45 1.61
CA ALA A 43 3.70 -3.66 2.21
C ALA A 43 4.60 -4.09 3.39
N ALA A 44 4.14 -3.80 4.60
CA ALA A 44 4.87 -4.16 5.80
C ALA A 44 4.97 -5.69 5.89
N THR A 45 6.17 -6.23 5.63
CA THR A 45 6.40 -7.67 5.65
C THR A 45 6.18 -8.17 7.08
N PRO A 46 5.36 -9.21 7.32
CA PRO A 46 5.07 -9.68 8.67
C PRO A 46 6.34 -9.95 9.49
N GLY A 47 6.39 -9.42 10.70
CA GLY A 47 7.54 -9.56 11.58
C GLY A 47 8.72 -8.64 11.24
N SER A 48 8.62 -7.76 10.25
CA SER A 48 9.62 -6.71 10.00
C SER A 48 9.43 -5.52 10.93
N SER A 49 10.45 -4.66 11.07
CA SER A 49 10.31 -3.39 11.79
C SER A 49 9.18 -2.51 11.23
N GLN A 50 9.00 -2.50 9.90
CA GLN A 50 7.92 -1.77 9.26
C GLN A 50 6.54 -2.31 9.65
N ASP A 51 6.41 -3.62 9.86
CA ASP A 51 5.17 -4.26 10.32
C ASP A 51 4.80 -3.82 11.74
N PHE A 52 5.80 -3.70 12.61
CA PHE A 52 5.61 -3.12 13.94
C PHE A 52 5.11 -1.66 13.85
N THR A 53 5.75 -0.80 13.06
CA THR A 53 5.34 0.61 12.97
C THR A 53 3.97 0.79 12.30
N VAL A 54 3.70 0.09 11.20
CA VAL A 54 2.48 0.31 10.39
C VAL A 54 1.26 -0.40 10.99
N ASN A 55 1.41 -1.67 11.40
CA ASN A 55 0.27 -2.49 11.81
C ASN A 55 0.01 -2.45 13.33
N VAL A 56 1.04 -2.19 14.13
CA VAL A 56 0.91 -2.10 15.60
C VAL A 56 0.92 -0.64 16.08
N GLY A 57 1.84 0.16 15.54
CA GLY A 57 2.19 1.49 16.03
C GLY A 57 3.32 1.39 17.05
N ASP A 58 4.42 2.10 16.80
CA ASP A 58 5.65 2.07 17.59
C ASP A 58 5.73 3.16 18.67
N ARG A 59 4.74 4.06 18.72
CA ARG A 59 4.74 5.24 19.59
C ARG A 59 3.55 5.23 20.53
N ILE A 60 3.81 5.68 21.77
CA ILE A 60 2.80 5.93 22.79
C ILE A 60 2.79 7.42 23.08
N PHE A 61 1.63 8.04 22.93
CA PHE A 61 1.45 9.46 23.23
C PHE A 61 0.91 9.63 24.65
N PHE A 62 1.43 10.65 25.31
CA PHE A 62 0.99 11.09 26.63
C PHE A 62 0.31 12.46 26.53
N ASP A 63 -0.48 12.79 27.53
CA ASP A 63 -0.99 14.16 27.67
C ASP A 63 0.14 15.10 28.07
N THR A 64 -0.06 16.40 27.84
CA THR A 64 0.91 17.42 28.24
C THR A 64 1.19 17.34 29.74
N ASP A 65 2.47 17.32 30.11
CA ASP A 65 2.94 17.25 31.50
C ASP A 65 2.42 16.03 32.28
N SER A 66 2.24 14.89 31.59
CA SER A 66 1.76 13.65 32.19
C SER A 66 2.59 12.45 31.75
N SER A 67 2.76 11.49 32.66
CA SER A 67 3.33 10.16 32.38
C SER A 67 2.28 9.05 32.51
N VAL A 68 1.00 9.40 32.59
CA VAL A 68 -0.09 8.43 32.75
C VAL A 68 -0.44 7.82 31.40
N ILE A 69 -0.47 6.49 31.34
CA ILE A 69 -0.93 5.76 30.16
C ILE A 69 -2.46 5.85 30.08
N ARG A 70 -2.95 6.55 29.05
CA ARG A 70 -4.39 6.62 28.73
C ARG A 70 -4.94 5.28 28.23
N ALA A 71 -6.25 5.09 28.36
CA ALA A 71 -6.91 3.83 27.99
C ALA A 71 -6.76 3.45 26.51
N ASP A 72 -6.70 4.43 25.60
CA ASP A 72 -6.44 4.19 24.17
C ASP A 72 -5.00 3.75 23.93
N ALA A 73 -4.02 4.38 24.62
CA ALA A 73 -2.62 3.98 24.57
C ALA A 73 -2.37 2.57 25.15
N GLN A 74 -3.12 2.15 26.18
CA GLN A 74 -3.02 0.79 26.73
C GLN A 74 -3.29 -0.28 25.67
N THR A 75 -4.22 -0.01 24.76
CA THR A 75 -4.55 -0.96 23.69
C THR A 75 -3.37 -1.13 22.74
N THR A 76 -2.71 -0.03 22.34
CA THR A 76 -1.50 -0.07 21.50
C THR A 76 -0.36 -0.78 22.22
N LEU A 77 -0.08 -0.45 23.49
CA LEU A 77 0.95 -1.14 24.29
C LEU A 77 0.72 -2.65 24.38
N THR A 78 -0.55 -3.07 24.55
CA THR A 78 -0.89 -4.50 24.60
C THR A 78 -0.55 -5.19 23.28
N ARG A 79 -0.86 -4.56 22.13
CA ARG A 79 -0.50 -5.10 20.80
C ARG A 79 1.01 -5.13 20.58
N GLN A 80 1.74 -4.10 21.04
CA GLN A 80 3.20 -4.06 20.98
C GLN A 80 3.81 -5.25 21.74
N ALA A 81 3.33 -5.50 22.96
CA ALA A 81 3.78 -6.65 23.76
C ALA A 81 3.47 -7.99 23.08
N GLN A 82 2.27 -8.14 22.49
CA GLN A 82 1.89 -9.35 21.75
C GLN A 82 2.78 -9.59 20.54
N TRP A 83 3.06 -8.54 19.76
CA TRP A 83 3.92 -8.64 18.58
C TRP A 83 5.36 -9.03 18.96
N LEU A 84 5.92 -8.43 20.02
CA LEU A 84 7.26 -8.77 20.50
C LEU A 84 7.36 -10.19 21.03
N ASN A 85 6.30 -10.70 21.67
CA ASN A 85 6.22 -12.12 22.06
C ASN A 85 6.18 -13.07 20.86
N GLN A 86 5.56 -12.63 19.75
CA GLN A 86 5.51 -13.40 18.50
C GLN A 86 6.86 -13.39 17.76
N TYR A 87 7.63 -12.30 17.88
CA TYR A 87 8.94 -12.13 17.25
C TYR A 87 10.05 -11.87 18.28
N PRO A 88 10.45 -12.89 19.08
CA PRO A 88 11.34 -12.72 20.23
C PRO A 88 12.81 -12.44 19.87
N SER A 89 13.17 -12.45 18.58
CA SER A 89 14.53 -12.15 18.11
C SER A 89 14.91 -10.67 18.20
N TYR A 90 13.94 -9.79 18.45
CA TYR A 90 14.16 -8.36 18.49
C TYR A 90 14.64 -7.90 19.87
N ALA A 91 15.76 -7.17 19.89
CA ALA A 91 16.12 -6.31 21.01
C ALA A 91 15.41 -4.96 20.83
N ILE A 92 14.82 -4.44 21.90
CA ILE A 92 14.10 -3.16 21.91
C ILE A 92 14.72 -2.17 22.90
N THR A 93 14.65 -0.89 22.56
CA THR A 93 14.97 0.23 23.46
C THR A 93 13.71 1.03 23.68
N VAL A 94 13.46 1.45 24.93
CA VAL A 94 12.32 2.30 25.28
C VAL A 94 12.84 3.70 25.59
N GLU A 95 12.37 4.69 24.83
CA GLU A 95 12.75 6.10 24.93
C GLU A 95 11.49 6.96 25.08
N GLY A 96 11.57 8.03 25.88
CA GLY A 96 10.46 8.92 26.22
C GLY A 96 10.88 10.37 26.31
#